data_AF-A0A7C6JD26-F1
#
_entry.id   AF-A0A7C6JD26-F1
#
_cell.length_a   1.000
_cell.length_b   1.000
_cell.length_c   1.000
_cell.angle_alpha   90.00
_cell.angle_beta   90.00
_cell.angle_gamma   90.00
#
_symmetry.space_group_name_H-M   'P 1'
#
loop_
_entity.id
_entity.type
_entity.pdbx_description
1 polymer ?
#
loop_
_entity_poly.entity_id
_entity_poly.type
_entity_poly.pdbx_seq_one_letter_code
_entity_poly.pdbx_strand_id
1 'polypeptide(L)'
;DAVRKNIRHFEDQEAEYYIILSGDQLYRMDYRAMLNTHIASGAVLTIAAKTISRSEATGLGIIGADNEGIIKRFYEKPAPDYDISEYKIPEKLLKEHLNKERSEKNEYLASMGIYIFDAKVMHQLLDSNTATDFGKEIIPEVIKTSKVGVYLFDGFWEDIGTIKAFYETNLDLASVTPSFNFYDEDMPIYTHRRHLPATKVNFCNICCSLTSEGSIITNAYIVNSIIGVRTQIESGASLDGVYCMGASYYETSEEREANKRKGIPNIGIGKGTFIRKAIIDQNARIGEECRIGIDNIERPDGDFSNYSIRDGIIVIQKNAIIPDGTIL
;
A
#
# COMPACT_ATOMS: atom_id res chain seq x y z
N ASP A 1 -8.95 -9.67 -18.59
CA ASP A 1 -9.47 -8.34 -18.25
C ASP A 1 -10.64 -8.43 -17.27
N ALA A 2 -10.55 -7.73 -16.13
CA ALA A 2 -11.60 -7.63 -15.12
C ALA A 2 -12.66 -6.59 -15.48
N VAL A 3 -12.29 -5.52 -16.20
CA VAL A 3 -13.21 -4.43 -16.58
C VAL A 3 -14.19 -4.95 -17.63
N ARG A 4 -13.72 -5.51 -18.74
CA ARG A 4 -14.57 -6.11 -19.78
C ARG A 4 -15.55 -7.15 -19.27
N LYS A 5 -15.14 -8.00 -18.33
CA LYS A 5 -16.03 -9.03 -17.74
C LYS A 5 -17.20 -8.42 -16.98
N ASN A 6 -17.04 -7.19 -16.49
CA ASN A 6 -18.01 -6.52 -15.64
C ASN A 6 -18.69 -5.32 -16.29
N ILE A 7 -18.26 -4.86 -17.48
CA ILE A 7 -18.74 -3.63 -18.11
C ILE A 7 -20.27 -3.60 -18.28
N ARG A 8 -20.87 -4.76 -18.60
CA ARG A 8 -22.32 -4.97 -18.70
C ARG A 8 -23.13 -4.60 -17.44
N HIS A 9 -22.50 -4.54 -16.27
CA HIS A 9 -23.16 -4.15 -15.01
C HIS A 9 -23.16 -2.63 -14.80
N PHE A 10 -22.40 -1.89 -15.62
CA PHE A 10 -22.26 -0.44 -15.53
C PHE A 10 -22.93 0.28 -16.71
N GLU A 11 -23.28 -0.44 -17.79
CA GLU A 11 -23.92 0.12 -18.99
C GLU A 11 -25.19 0.92 -18.69
N ASP A 12 -26.03 0.44 -17.78
CA ASP A 12 -27.30 1.10 -17.41
C ASP A 12 -27.10 2.41 -16.62
N GLN A 13 -25.87 2.75 -16.21
CA GLN A 13 -25.60 3.98 -15.45
C GLN A 13 -25.45 5.22 -16.33
N GLU A 14 -25.42 5.06 -17.66
CA GLU A 14 -25.22 6.16 -18.63
C GLU A 14 -24.05 7.08 -18.25
N ALA A 15 -22.98 6.50 -17.71
CA ALA A 15 -21.82 7.26 -17.25
C ALA A 15 -21.15 7.97 -18.42
N GLU A 16 -20.79 9.24 -18.22
CA GLU A 16 -20.05 10.02 -19.22
C GLU A 16 -18.55 9.72 -19.16
N TYR A 17 -18.05 9.45 -17.94
CA TYR A 17 -16.65 9.15 -17.65
C TYR A 17 -16.52 7.94 -16.71
N TYR A 18 -15.48 7.14 -16.92
CA TYR A 18 -15.07 6.08 -15.98
C TYR A 18 -13.76 6.46 -15.31
N ILE A 19 -13.72 6.32 -13.98
CA ILE A 19 -12.49 6.42 -13.20
C ILE A 19 -12.03 5.01 -12.85
N ILE A 20 -10.80 4.68 -13.22
CA ILE A 20 -10.15 3.39 -12.92
C ILE A 20 -9.07 3.65 -11.88
N LEU A 21 -9.14 2.93 -10.75
CA LEU A 21 -8.25 3.09 -9.61
C LEU A 21 -7.53 1.77 -9.31
N SER A 22 -6.23 1.82 -9.00
CA SER A 22 -5.52 0.67 -8.41
C SER A 22 -5.97 0.44 -6.97
N GLY A 23 -5.99 -0.81 -6.54
CA GLY A 23 -6.50 -1.23 -5.23
C GLY A 23 -5.45 -1.30 -4.10
N ASP A 24 -4.18 -1.09 -4.41
CA ASP A 24 -3.01 -1.44 -3.59
C ASP A 24 -2.02 -0.27 -3.40
N GLN A 25 -2.54 0.95 -3.32
CA GLN A 25 -1.74 2.17 -3.21
C GLN A 25 -2.18 3.02 -2.03
N LEU A 26 -1.24 3.71 -1.39
CA LEU A 26 -1.53 4.67 -0.31
C LEU A 26 -1.34 6.10 -0.82
N TYR A 27 -2.44 6.85 -0.88
CA TYR A 27 -2.45 8.26 -1.28
C TYR A 27 -3.73 8.97 -0.82
N ARG A 28 -3.76 10.30 -0.98
CA ARG A 28 -4.96 11.13 -0.85
C ARG A 28 -5.01 12.09 -2.04
N MET A 29 -6.07 12.01 -2.83
CA MET A 29 -6.21 12.77 -4.08
C MET A 29 -7.65 13.24 -4.29
N ASP A 30 -7.83 14.48 -4.76
CA ASP A 30 -9.12 14.99 -5.21
C ASP A 30 -9.34 14.67 -6.68
N TYR A 31 -10.17 13.65 -6.96
CA TYR A 31 -10.46 13.24 -8.34
C TYR A 31 -11.23 14.29 -9.14
N ARG A 32 -11.89 15.27 -8.50
CA ARG A 32 -12.56 16.35 -9.23
C ARG A 32 -11.54 17.22 -9.97
N ALA A 33 -10.37 17.44 -9.36
CA ALA A 33 -9.29 18.16 -10.01
C ALA A 33 -8.78 17.41 -11.26
N MET A 34 -8.59 16.10 -11.15
CA MET A 34 -8.20 15.25 -12.29
C MET A 34 -9.25 15.24 -13.39
N LEU A 35 -10.53 15.15 -13.03
CA LEU A 35 -11.64 15.19 -13.98
C LEU A 35 -11.73 16.54 -14.69
N ASN A 36 -11.55 17.66 -13.97
CA ASN A 36 -11.53 18.99 -14.58
C ASN A 36 -10.38 19.12 -15.58
N THR A 37 -9.19 18.58 -15.26
CA THR A 37 -8.06 18.53 -16.21
C THR A 37 -8.40 17.67 -17.43
N HIS A 38 -9.03 16.52 -17.23
CA HIS A 38 -9.47 15.64 -18.32
C HIS A 38 -10.39 16.39 -19.29
N ILE A 39 -11.46 17.01 -18.78
CA ILE A 39 -12.43 17.78 -19.56
C ILE A 39 -11.75 18.96 -20.27
N ALA A 40 -10.98 19.77 -19.55
CA ALA A 40 -10.33 20.96 -20.11
C ALA A 40 -9.32 20.61 -21.22
N SER A 41 -8.65 19.46 -21.11
CA SER A 41 -7.71 19.00 -22.13
C SER A 41 -8.41 18.48 -23.38
N GLY A 42 -9.67 18.05 -23.31
CA GLY A 42 -10.35 17.33 -24.39
C GLY A 42 -9.65 16.01 -24.76
N ALA A 43 -8.89 15.44 -23.83
CA ALA A 43 -8.30 14.11 -23.99
C ALA A 43 -9.38 13.06 -23.73
N VAL A 44 -9.33 11.96 -24.48
CA VAL A 44 -10.27 10.83 -24.28
C VAL A 44 -9.85 9.90 -23.15
N LEU A 45 -8.60 10.04 -22.71
CA LEU A 45 -7.98 9.34 -21.60
C LEU A 45 -7.04 10.32 -20.89
N THR A 46 -7.12 10.38 -19.57
CA THR A 46 -6.15 11.09 -18.73
C THR A 46 -5.53 10.14 -17.72
N ILE A 47 -4.20 10.15 -17.62
CA ILE A 47 -3.43 9.31 -16.69
C ILE A 47 -2.90 10.20 -15.55
N ALA A 48 -3.13 9.81 -14.30
CA ALA A 48 -2.48 10.47 -13.17
C ALA A 48 -1.01 10.02 -13.10
N ALA A 49 -0.11 10.98 -12.99
CA ALA A 49 1.32 10.74 -12.99
C ALA A 49 2.03 11.46 -11.83
N LYS A 50 3.02 10.78 -11.27
CA LYS A 50 3.92 11.32 -10.26
C LYS A 50 5.29 11.56 -10.86
N THR A 51 5.97 12.62 -10.42
CA THR A 51 7.36 12.85 -10.77
C THR A 51 8.28 11.95 -9.94
N ILE A 52 9.24 11.31 -10.59
CA ILE A 52 10.16 10.35 -9.96
C ILE A 52 11.60 10.53 -10.45
N SER A 53 12.54 9.94 -9.72
CA SER A 53 13.94 9.77 -10.14
C SER A 53 14.11 8.62 -11.14
N ARG A 54 15.29 8.52 -11.77
CA ARG A 54 15.62 7.39 -12.66
C ARG A 54 15.63 6.04 -11.93
N SER A 55 16.07 6.01 -10.67
CA SER A 55 16.16 4.77 -9.87
C SER A 55 14.78 4.18 -9.58
N GLU A 56 13.79 5.03 -9.34
CA GLU A 56 12.40 4.65 -9.06
C GLU A 56 11.63 4.22 -10.30
N ALA A 57 12.11 4.57 -11.51
CA ALA A 57 11.43 4.22 -12.76
C ALA A 57 11.38 2.70 -13.01
N THR A 58 12.27 1.94 -12.37
CA THR A 58 12.31 0.48 -12.49
C THR A 58 11.07 -0.12 -11.83
N GLY A 59 10.18 -0.70 -12.63
CA GLY A 59 8.95 -1.33 -12.14
C GLY A 59 7.68 -0.50 -12.30
N LEU A 60 7.78 0.72 -12.84
CA LEU A 60 6.65 1.62 -13.13
C LEU A 60 6.45 1.83 -14.64
N GLY A 61 5.25 2.25 -15.04
CA GLY A 61 4.96 2.70 -16.40
C GLY A 61 5.40 4.15 -16.62
N ILE A 62 6.36 4.40 -17.52
CA ILE A 62 6.96 5.71 -17.75
C ILE A 62 6.28 6.43 -18.91
N ILE A 63 5.95 7.70 -18.67
CA ILE A 63 5.20 8.55 -19.58
C ILE A 63 6.12 9.60 -20.20
N GLY A 64 6.10 9.70 -21.53
CA GLY A 64 6.71 10.83 -22.25
C GLY A 64 5.61 11.74 -22.79
N ALA A 65 5.51 12.95 -22.25
CA ALA A 65 4.53 13.96 -22.61
C ALA A 65 5.18 15.21 -23.24
N ASP A 66 4.42 15.97 -24.02
CA ASP A 66 4.83 17.28 -24.52
C ASP A 66 4.63 18.40 -23.48
N ASN A 67 4.91 19.64 -23.87
CA ASN A 67 4.82 20.82 -22.99
C ASN A 67 3.39 21.09 -22.52
N GLU A 68 2.39 20.62 -23.26
CA GLU A 68 0.97 20.78 -22.99
C GLU A 68 0.40 19.60 -22.19
N GLY A 69 1.24 18.65 -21.78
CA GLY A 69 0.83 17.48 -21.01
C GLY A 69 0.13 16.41 -21.85
N ILE A 70 0.33 16.39 -23.16
CA ILE A 70 -0.22 15.35 -24.04
C ILE A 70 0.81 14.23 -24.19
N ILE A 71 0.39 13.02 -23.83
CA ILE A 71 1.23 11.83 -23.86
C ILE A 71 1.52 11.45 -25.31
N LYS A 72 2.80 11.30 -25.64
CA LYS A 72 3.28 10.85 -26.96
C LYS A 72 3.78 9.42 -26.95
N ARG A 73 4.19 8.93 -25.78
CA ARG A 73 4.83 7.63 -25.61
C ARG A 73 4.62 7.12 -24.19
N PHE A 74 4.57 5.81 -24.07
CA PHE A 74 4.42 5.09 -22.81
C PHE A 74 5.30 3.85 -22.85
N TYR A 75 6.05 3.61 -21.76
CA TYR A 75 6.92 2.45 -21.66
C TYR A 75 6.74 1.75 -20.31
N GLU A 76 6.34 0.49 -20.33
CA GLU A 76 6.07 -0.27 -19.12
C GLU A 76 7.34 -0.90 -18.54
N LYS A 77 7.69 -0.55 -17.30
CA LYS A 77 8.74 -1.19 -16.48
C LYS A 77 10.11 -1.27 -17.18
N PRO A 78 10.74 -0.13 -17.50
CA PRO A 78 12.08 -0.12 -18.09
C PRO A 78 13.08 -0.79 -17.16
N ALA A 79 14.00 -1.57 -17.73
CA ALA A 79 15.13 -2.12 -17.00
C ALA A 79 16.03 -0.99 -16.45
N PRO A 80 16.79 -1.21 -15.37
CA PRO A 80 17.65 -0.18 -14.78
C PRO A 80 18.67 0.45 -15.76
N ASP A 81 19.13 -0.34 -16.73
CA ASP A 81 20.12 0.03 -17.75
C ASP A 81 19.50 0.54 -19.06
N TYR A 82 18.18 0.48 -19.21
CA TYR A 82 17.49 0.95 -20.42
C TYR A 82 17.52 2.48 -20.52
N ASP A 83 17.87 3.02 -21.68
CA ASP A 83 17.87 4.46 -21.91
C ASP A 83 16.44 4.97 -22.11
N ILE A 84 15.97 5.77 -21.15
CA ILE A 84 14.67 6.44 -21.19
C ILE A 84 14.81 7.97 -21.32
N SER A 85 15.95 8.49 -21.78
CA SER A 85 16.21 9.94 -21.87
C SER A 85 15.15 10.71 -22.66
N GLU A 86 14.53 10.06 -23.65
CA GLU A 86 13.42 10.62 -24.44
C GLU A 86 12.08 10.74 -23.68
N TYR A 87 11.97 10.19 -22.47
CA TYR A 87 10.83 10.30 -21.57
C TYR A 87 11.01 11.38 -20.49
N LYS A 88 12.12 12.13 -20.53
CA LYS A 88 12.36 13.20 -19.55
C LYS A 88 11.24 14.24 -19.62
N ILE A 89 10.78 14.68 -18.45
CA ILE A 89 9.71 15.69 -18.36
C ILE A 89 10.19 17.00 -18.99
N PRO A 90 9.37 17.66 -19.83
CA PRO A 90 9.66 19.02 -20.27
C PRO A 90 9.67 19.99 -19.09
N GLU A 91 10.67 20.86 -19.03
CA GLU A 91 10.84 21.83 -17.92
C GLU A 91 9.63 22.79 -17.82
N LYS A 92 9.08 23.19 -18.97
CA LYS A 92 7.87 24.02 -19.03
C LYS A 92 6.69 23.35 -18.33
N LEU A 93 6.48 22.04 -18.57
CA LEU A 93 5.37 21.29 -17.98
C LEU A 93 5.49 21.26 -16.44
N LEU A 94 6.68 20.96 -15.91
CA LEU A 94 6.95 20.98 -14.47
C LEU A 94 6.73 22.36 -13.85
N LYS A 95 7.22 23.40 -14.51
CA LYS A 95 7.14 24.77 -14.01
C LYS A 95 5.71 25.28 -13.97
N GLU A 96 4.94 25.05 -15.03
CA GLU A 96 3.57 25.56 -15.14
C GLU A 96 2.59 24.82 -14.21
N HIS A 97 2.77 23.51 -14.00
CA HIS A 97 1.80 22.69 -13.27
C HIS A 97 2.17 22.45 -11.81
N LEU A 98 3.46 22.34 -11.50
CA LEU A 98 3.95 22.04 -10.15
C LEU A 98 4.78 23.17 -9.54
N ASN A 99 5.08 24.23 -10.30
CA ASN A 99 5.99 25.31 -9.88
C ASN A 99 7.36 24.75 -9.40
N LYS A 100 7.87 23.74 -10.10
CA LYS A 100 9.13 23.06 -9.79
C LYS A 100 10.10 23.15 -10.97
N GLU A 101 11.38 23.22 -10.64
CA GLU A 101 12.47 23.04 -11.61
C GLU A 101 12.85 21.55 -11.64
N ARG A 102 13.36 21.10 -12.79
CA ARG A 102 13.80 19.71 -12.96
C ARG A 102 15.09 19.45 -12.19
N SER A 103 15.15 18.30 -11.54
CA SER A 103 16.26 17.80 -10.75
C SER A 103 16.33 16.28 -10.85
N GLU A 104 17.39 15.66 -10.33
CA GLU A 104 17.56 14.20 -10.31
C GLU A 104 16.39 13.44 -9.63
N LYS A 105 15.62 14.11 -8.75
CA LYS A 105 14.50 13.51 -8.01
C LYS A 105 13.16 13.54 -8.75
N ASN A 106 13.05 14.29 -9.85
CA ASN A 106 11.79 14.52 -10.57
C ASN A 106 12.04 14.59 -12.10
N GLU A 107 12.93 13.75 -12.62
CA GLU A 107 13.31 13.73 -14.04
C GLU A 107 12.30 13.05 -14.96
N TYR A 108 11.43 12.18 -14.42
CA TYR A 108 10.52 11.33 -15.20
C TYR A 108 9.11 11.31 -14.63
N LEU A 109 8.11 11.04 -15.49
CA LEU A 109 6.73 10.81 -15.08
C LEU A 109 6.46 9.31 -15.01
N ALA A 110 5.99 8.85 -13.85
CA ALA A 110 5.47 7.50 -13.66
C ALA A 110 3.94 7.52 -13.59
N SER A 111 3.31 6.61 -14.32
CA SER A 111 1.88 6.30 -14.20
C SER A 111 1.59 5.78 -12.80
N MET A 112 0.58 6.37 -12.16
CA MET A 112 0.09 5.92 -10.86
C MET A 112 -0.93 4.77 -11.00
N GLY A 113 -1.23 4.29 -12.21
CA GLY A 113 -2.29 3.29 -12.40
C GLY A 113 -3.71 3.84 -12.16
N ILE A 114 -3.86 5.17 -12.22
CA ILE A 114 -5.14 5.87 -12.04
C ILE A 114 -5.50 6.56 -13.36
N TYR A 115 -6.69 6.27 -13.87
CA TYR A 115 -7.12 6.69 -15.20
C TYR A 115 -8.52 7.29 -15.18
N ILE A 116 -8.74 8.32 -16.00
CA ILE A 116 -10.10 8.78 -16.38
C ILE A 116 -10.27 8.54 -17.87
N PHE A 117 -11.33 7.83 -18.24
CA PHE A 117 -11.71 7.56 -19.64
C PHE A 117 -13.04 8.21 -19.97
N ASP A 118 -13.13 8.73 -21.20
CA ASP A 118 -14.43 8.91 -21.86
C ASP A 118 -15.12 7.55 -21.94
N ALA A 119 -16.37 7.45 -21.47
CA ALA A 119 -17.09 6.18 -21.45
C ALA A 119 -17.21 5.56 -22.84
N LYS A 120 -17.51 6.37 -23.85
CA LYS A 120 -17.60 5.92 -25.26
C LYS A 120 -16.31 5.27 -25.75
N VAL A 121 -15.17 5.84 -25.39
CA VAL A 121 -13.86 5.31 -25.78
C VAL A 121 -13.56 4.02 -25.04
N MET A 122 -13.89 3.92 -23.74
CA MET A 122 -13.78 2.67 -23.00
C MET A 122 -14.57 1.54 -23.68
N HIS A 123 -15.85 1.76 -24.00
CA HIS A 123 -16.68 0.75 -24.67
C HIS A 123 -16.09 0.33 -26.02
N GLN A 124 -15.70 1.29 -26.86
CA GLN A 124 -15.06 1.01 -28.15
C GLN A 124 -13.77 0.18 -28.00
N LEU A 125 -12.93 0.47 -27.02
CA LEU A 125 -11.68 -0.27 -26.79
C LEU A 125 -11.92 -1.69 -26.30
N LEU A 126 -12.88 -1.88 -25.39
CA LEU A 126 -13.21 -3.20 -24.85
C LEU A 126 -13.90 -4.10 -25.88
N ASP A 127 -14.63 -3.54 -26.84
CA ASP A 127 -15.28 -4.29 -27.93
C ASP A 127 -14.31 -4.64 -29.07
N SER A 128 -13.41 -3.71 -29.41
CA SER A 128 -12.57 -3.83 -30.62
C SER A 128 -11.26 -4.59 -30.44
N ASN A 129 -10.73 -4.69 -29.21
CA ASN A 129 -9.45 -5.35 -28.93
C ASN A 129 -9.65 -6.50 -27.94
N THR A 130 -8.90 -7.61 -28.00
CA THR A 130 -8.86 -8.67 -26.97
C THR A 130 -7.82 -8.43 -25.86
N ALA A 131 -7.15 -7.28 -25.86
CA ALA A 131 -6.16 -6.86 -24.90
C ALA A 131 -6.66 -7.01 -23.45
N THR A 132 -5.73 -7.39 -22.59
CA THR A 132 -6.01 -7.71 -21.19
C THR A 132 -5.32 -6.80 -20.19
N ASP A 133 -4.32 -6.05 -20.64
CA ASP A 133 -3.50 -5.17 -19.80
C ASP A 133 -3.62 -3.71 -20.25
N PHE A 134 -4.04 -2.84 -19.32
CA PHE A 134 -4.19 -1.41 -19.60
C PHE A 134 -2.85 -0.74 -19.92
N GLY A 135 -1.80 -1.02 -19.16
CA GLY A 135 -0.49 -0.38 -19.28
C GLY A 135 0.28 -0.85 -20.51
N LYS A 136 0.29 -2.16 -20.76
CA LYS A 136 1.09 -2.75 -21.83
C LYS A 136 0.46 -2.69 -23.21
N GLU A 137 -0.87 -2.75 -23.27
CA GLU A 137 -1.58 -2.95 -24.54
C GLU A 137 -2.51 -1.77 -24.85
N ILE A 138 -3.46 -1.47 -23.97
CA ILE A 138 -4.53 -0.49 -24.25
C ILE A 138 -3.98 0.93 -24.35
N ILE A 139 -3.23 1.41 -23.36
CA ILE A 139 -2.70 2.78 -23.32
C ILE A 139 -1.80 3.07 -24.54
N PRO A 140 -0.82 2.22 -24.88
CA PRO A 140 0.00 2.41 -26.09
C PRO A 140 -0.79 2.44 -27.40
N GLU A 141 -1.94 1.75 -27.49
CA GLU A 141 -2.80 1.80 -28.67
C GLU A 141 -3.59 3.11 -28.75
N VAL A 142 -4.19 3.55 -27.65
CA VAL A 142 -4.97 4.80 -27.59
C VAL A 142 -4.09 6.01 -27.92
N ILE A 143 -2.85 6.04 -27.44
CA ILE A 143 -1.89 7.13 -27.73
C ILE A 143 -1.65 7.30 -29.24
N LYS A 144 -1.77 6.23 -30.05
CA LYS A 144 -1.53 6.29 -31.50
C LYS A 144 -2.69 6.92 -32.26
N THR A 145 -3.91 6.83 -31.73
CA THR A 145 -5.14 7.19 -32.46
C THR A 145 -5.87 8.39 -31.86
N SER A 146 -5.62 8.70 -30.59
CA SER A 146 -6.41 9.66 -29.83
C SER A 146 -5.55 10.53 -28.92
N LYS A 147 -6.13 11.65 -28.48
CA LYS A 147 -5.48 12.56 -27.53
C LYS A 147 -5.52 11.97 -26.13
N VAL A 148 -4.34 11.71 -25.55
CA VAL A 148 -4.19 11.23 -24.17
C VAL A 148 -3.48 12.29 -23.34
N GLY A 149 -4.09 12.70 -22.23
CA GLY A 149 -3.55 13.72 -21.33
C GLY A 149 -2.87 13.13 -20.10
N VAL A 150 -2.02 13.92 -19.46
CA VAL A 150 -1.46 13.62 -18.14
C VAL A 150 -2.03 14.58 -17.09
N TYR A 151 -2.33 14.06 -15.90
CA TYR A 151 -2.60 14.86 -14.71
C TYR A 151 -1.41 14.70 -13.75
N LEU A 152 -0.73 15.80 -13.42
CA LEU A 152 0.41 15.76 -12.51
C LEU A 152 -0.07 15.80 -11.06
N PHE A 153 0.26 14.76 -10.30
CA PHE A 153 -0.07 14.66 -8.89
C PHE A 153 1.16 14.97 -8.02
N ASP A 154 0.98 15.90 -7.07
CA ASP A 154 2.07 16.36 -6.19
C ASP A 154 1.96 15.91 -4.73
N GLY A 155 0.98 15.05 -4.42
CA GLY A 155 0.79 14.52 -3.07
C GLY A 155 1.63 13.27 -2.79
N PHE A 156 1.55 12.78 -1.54
CA PHE A 156 2.08 11.48 -1.17
C PHE A 156 1.38 10.37 -1.97
N TRP A 157 2.18 9.47 -2.54
CA TRP A 157 1.71 8.28 -3.22
C TRP A 157 2.80 7.22 -3.10
N GLU A 158 2.40 6.03 -2.70
CA GLU A 158 3.27 4.87 -2.58
C GLU A 158 2.52 3.61 -3.06
N ASP A 159 3.20 2.79 -3.87
CA ASP A 159 2.72 1.46 -4.25
C ASP A 159 3.11 0.47 -3.15
N ILE A 160 2.10 -0.01 -2.41
CA ILE A 160 2.29 -0.93 -1.28
C ILE A 160 2.09 -2.40 -1.68
N GLY A 161 2.24 -2.72 -2.98
CA GLY A 161 2.09 -4.08 -3.50
C GLY A 161 3.23 -5.05 -3.13
N THR A 162 4.37 -4.56 -2.65
CA THR A 162 5.48 -5.39 -2.14
C THR A 162 5.49 -5.45 -0.62
N ILE A 163 6.00 -6.54 -0.03
CA ILE A 163 6.07 -6.71 1.42
C ILE A 163 6.94 -5.63 2.07
N LYS A 164 8.07 -5.30 1.45
CA LYS A 164 8.93 -4.22 1.93
C LYS A 164 8.23 -2.86 1.92
N ALA A 165 7.64 -2.46 0.78
CA ALA A 165 6.94 -1.17 0.68
C ALA A 165 5.77 -1.10 1.65
N PHE A 166 4.97 -2.17 1.77
CA PHE A 166 3.89 -2.27 2.74
C PHE A 166 4.41 -2.06 4.18
N TYR A 167 5.46 -2.77 4.56
CA TYR A 167 6.05 -2.70 5.90
C TYR A 167 6.60 -1.31 6.22
N GLU A 168 7.46 -0.77 5.36
CA GLU A 168 8.13 0.52 5.57
C GLU A 168 7.12 1.68 5.61
N THR A 169 6.17 1.69 4.67
CA THR A 169 5.12 2.71 4.60
C THR A 169 4.23 2.71 5.84
N ASN A 170 3.85 1.52 6.33
CA ASN A 170 3.02 1.43 7.53
C ASN A 170 3.76 1.84 8.80
N LEU A 171 5.05 1.49 8.93
CA LEU A 171 5.84 1.92 10.10
C LEU A 171 6.11 3.43 10.08
N ASP A 172 6.29 4.04 8.90
CA ASP A 172 6.45 5.50 8.79
C ASP A 172 5.26 6.26 9.39
N LEU A 173 4.05 5.69 9.41
CA LEU A 173 2.88 6.31 10.06
C LEU A 173 3.09 6.58 11.55
N ALA A 174 3.98 5.84 12.21
CA ALA A 174 4.31 6.02 13.62
C ALA A 174 5.49 6.99 13.85
N SER A 175 6.13 7.47 12.78
CA SER A 175 7.21 8.45 12.87
C SER A 175 6.69 9.80 13.38
N VAL A 176 7.60 10.67 13.81
CA VAL A 176 7.24 12.00 14.33
C VAL A 176 6.62 12.87 13.24
N THR A 177 7.05 12.68 11.99
CA THR A 177 6.59 13.42 10.82
C THR A 177 6.33 12.42 9.68
N PRO A 178 5.19 11.70 9.73
CA PRO A 178 4.89 10.69 8.74
C PRO A 178 4.68 11.33 7.36
N SER A 179 5.09 10.62 6.32
CA SER A 179 4.95 11.07 4.93
C SER A 179 3.47 11.09 4.49
N PHE A 180 2.65 10.20 5.06
CA PHE A 180 1.21 10.16 4.87
C PHE A 180 0.47 10.47 6.18
N ASN A 181 -0.52 11.36 6.11
CA ASN A 181 -1.25 11.83 7.27
C ASN A 181 -2.69 11.31 7.30
N PHE A 182 -3.02 10.38 8.21
CA PHE A 182 -4.39 9.92 8.45
C PHE A 182 -5.27 10.91 9.24
N TYR A 183 -4.69 11.95 9.86
CA TYR A 183 -5.36 12.91 10.74
C TYR A 183 -5.94 14.14 10.02
N ASP A 184 -6.24 14.02 8.74
CA ASP A 184 -6.84 15.10 7.94
C ASP A 184 -8.37 15.04 8.08
N GLU A 185 -8.93 16.06 8.73
CA GLU A 185 -10.37 16.14 9.03
C GLU A 185 -11.22 16.52 7.82
N ASP A 186 -10.63 17.21 6.83
CA ASP A 186 -11.32 17.64 5.62
C ASP A 186 -11.41 16.50 4.59
N MET A 187 -10.40 15.63 4.55
CA MET A 187 -10.33 14.47 3.65
C MET A 187 -9.98 13.15 4.40
N PRO A 188 -10.84 12.69 5.32
CA PRO A 188 -10.55 11.52 6.15
C PRO A 188 -10.56 10.22 5.34
N ILE A 189 -9.76 9.24 5.78
CA ILE A 189 -9.85 7.86 5.29
C ILE A 189 -10.86 7.11 6.15
N TYR A 190 -11.96 6.69 5.53
CA TYR A 190 -13.01 5.94 6.22
C TYR A 190 -12.66 4.46 6.36
N THR A 191 -13.18 3.84 7.41
CA THR A 191 -13.14 2.40 7.62
C THR A 191 -14.41 1.94 8.33
N HIS A 192 -14.60 0.63 8.45
CA HIS A 192 -15.73 0.05 9.18
C HIS A 192 -15.72 0.46 10.66
N ARG A 193 -16.82 1.05 11.15
CA ARG A 193 -16.99 1.44 12.56
C ARG A 193 -17.25 0.20 13.43
N ARG A 194 -16.29 -0.19 14.27
CA ARG A 194 -16.39 -1.43 15.08
C ARG A 194 -16.96 -1.23 16.48
N HIS A 195 -17.03 0.02 16.96
CA HIS A 195 -17.41 0.36 18.34
C HIS A 195 -16.59 -0.40 19.39
N LEU A 196 -15.29 -0.60 19.15
CA LEU A 196 -14.42 -1.25 20.11
C LEU A 196 -14.08 -0.29 21.26
N PRO A 197 -13.82 -0.82 22.47
CA PRO A 197 -13.41 0.01 23.59
C PRO A 197 -12.04 0.65 23.33
N ALA A 198 -11.70 1.66 24.13
CA ALA A 198 -10.35 2.20 24.16
C ALA A 198 -9.33 1.11 24.51
N THR A 199 -8.13 1.22 23.94
CA THR A 199 -7.03 0.30 24.25
C THR A 199 -6.58 0.47 25.69
N LYS A 200 -6.43 -0.67 26.38
CA LYS A 200 -5.97 -0.73 27.77
C LYS A 200 -4.45 -0.93 27.78
N VAL A 201 -3.74 0.03 28.35
CA VAL A 201 -2.28 0.02 28.46
C VAL A 201 -1.89 -0.01 29.94
N ASN A 202 -1.19 -1.06 30.36
CA ASN A 202 -0.78 -1.26 31.75
C ASN A 202 0.75 -1.36 31.83
N PHE A 203 1.43 -0.42 32.49
CA PHE A 203 2.88 -0.47 32.72
C PHE A 203 3.75 -0.65 31.45
N CYS A 204 3.39 0.01 30.35
CA CYS A 204 4.11 -0.12 29.08
C CYS A 204 5.04 1.08 28.82
N ASN A 205 6.09 0.84 28.03
CA ASN A 205 6.84 1.88 27.34
C ASN A 205 6.51 1.79 25.85
N ILE A 206 5.97 2.87 25.28
CA ILE A 206 5.54 2.93 23.88
C ILE A 206 6.18 4.18 23.27
N CYS A 207 7.01 3.99 22.24
CA CYS A 207 7.76 5.06 21.58
C CYS A 207 7.64 4.96 20.06
N CYS A 208 7.33 6.08 19.38
CA CYS A 208 7.11 6.13 17.93
C CYS A 208 6.27 4.95 17.43
N SER A 209 5.11 4.74 18.04
CA SER A 209 4.28 3.57 17.79
C SER A 209 2.80 3.96 17.84
N LEU A 210 1.99 3.30 17.03
CA LEU A 210 0.53 3.51 17.00
C LEU A 210 -0.19 2.33 17.64
N THR A 211 -1.26 2.61 18.39
CA THR A 211 -2.14 1.58 18.94
C THR A 211 -3.58 1.83 18.52
N SER A 212 -4.15 0.88 17.79
CA SER A 212 -5.55 0.91 17.37
C SER A 212 -6.50 0.59 18.52
N GLU A 213 -7.81 0.69 18.29
CA GLU A 213 -8.87 0.39 19.26
C GLU A 213 -8.90 -1.08 19.74
N GLY A 214 -9.37 -1.28 20.97
CA GLY A 214 -9.70 -2.58 21.54
C GLY A 214 -8.52 -3.45 22.01
N SER A 215 -7.29 -2.97 22.01
CA SER A 215 -6.14 -3.78 22.42
C SER A 215 -5.97 -3.85 23.94
N ILE A 216 -5.32 -4.89 24.46
CA ILE A 216 -4.87 -4.98 25.86
C ILE A 216 -3.38 -5.27 25.88
N ILE A 217 -2.63 -4.33 26.40
CA ILE A 217 -1.17 -4.34 26.41
C ILE A 217 -0.72 -4.23 27.85
N THR A 218 0.02 -5.23 28.34
CA THR A 218 0.43 -5.29 29.74
C THR A 218 1.93 -5.52 29.86
N ASN A 219 2.63 -4.62 30.55
CA ASN A 219 4.06 -4.68 30.85
C ASN A 219 4.92 -5.01 29.62
N ALA A 220 4.81 -4.19 28.58
CA ALA A 220 5.47 -4.39 27.28
C ALA A 220 6.32 -3.18 26.87
N TYR A 221 7.37 -3.44 26.10
CA TYR A 221 8.24 -2.44 25.49
C TYR A 221 8.01 -2.42 23.97
N ILE A 222 7.50 -1.32 23.42
CA ILE A 222 7.05 -1.23 22.03
C ILE A 222 7.69 0.00 21.38
N VAL A 223 8.48 -0.22 20.33
CA VAL A 223 9.18 0.84 19.59
C VAL A 223 8.97 0.67 18.10
N ASN A 224 8.77 1.79 17.39
CA ASN A 224 8.66 1.82 15.93
C ASN A 224 7.68 0.76 15.39
N SER A 225 6.51 0.64 16.01
CA SER A 225 5.60 -0.49 15.79
C SER A 225 4.15 -0.03 15.63
N ILE A 226 3.37 -0.81 14.90
CA ILE A 226 1.93 -0.59 14.72
C ILE A 226 1.18 -1.73 15.38
N ILE A 227 0.36 -1.39 16.37
CA ILE A 227 -0.49 -2.35 17.09
C ILE A 227 -1.91 -2.24 16.57
N GLY A 228 -2.31 -3.20 15.73
CA GLY A 228 -3.64 -3.29 15.14
C GLY A 228 -4.74 -3.57 16.15
N VAL A 229 -5.98 -3.60 15.66
CA VAL A 229 -7.19 -3.71 16.49
C VAL A 229 -7.20 -4.99 17.33
N ARG A 230 -7.69 -4.92 18.57
CA ARG A 230 -7.86 -6.08 19.47
C ARG A 230 -6.58 -6.88 19.76
N THR A 231 -5.40 -6.30 19.56
CA THR A 231 -4.15 -7.01 19.82
C THR A 231 -3.99 -7.25 21.32
N GLN A 232 -3.68 -8.49 21.69
CA GLN A 232 -3.31 -8.86 23.06
C GLN A 232 -1.80 -8.99 23.15
N ILE A 233 -1.18 -8.26 24.08
CA ILE A 233 0.26 -8.31 24.33
C ILE A 233 0.48 -8.58 25.81
N GLU A 234 1.00 -9.76 26.10
CA GLU A 234 1.25 -10.25 27.46
C GLU A 234 2.56 -9.71 28.05
N SER A 235 2.71 -9.86 29.36
CA SER A 235 3.81 -9.28 30.13
C SER A 235 5.20 -9.72 29.69
N GLY A 236 6.14 -8.77 29.65
CA GLY A 236 7.53 -8.97 29.28
C GLY A 236 7.79 -8.99 27.78
N ALA A 237 6.76 -8.78 26.93
CA ALA A 237 6.95 -8.73 25.49
C ALA A 237 7.72 -7.47 25.05
N SER A 238 8.58 -7.61 24.04
CA SER A 238 9.35 -6.52 23.44
C SER A 238 9.22 -6.53 21.91
N LEU A 239 8.77 -5.42 21.35
CA LEU A 239 8.51 -5.25 19.92
C LEU A 239 9.35 -4.09 19.36
N ASP A 240 10.11 -4.32 18.29
CA ASP A 240 10.90 -3.33 17.57
C ASP A 240 10.70 -3.45 16.05
N GLY A 241 10.03 -2.49 15.41
CA GLY A 241 9.73 -2.60 13.99
C GLY A 241 8.69 -3.70 13.70
N VAL A 242 7.59 -3.73 14.44
CA VAL A 242 6.58 -4.79 14.31
C VAL A 242 5.24 -4.21 13.85
N TYR A 243 4.69 -4.78 12.78
CA TYR A 243 3.33 -4.48 12.33
C TYR A 243 2.39 -5.60 12.75
N CYS A 244 1.61 -5.41 13.81
CA CYS A 244 0.56 -6.33 14.21
C CYS A 244 -0.75 -5.95 13.50
N MET A 245 -1.28 -6.83 12.65
CA MET A 245 -2.59 -6.64 12.02
C MET A 245 -3.76 -6.74 13.01
N GLY A 246 -3.53 -7.40 14.15
CA GLY A 246 -4.46 -7.50 15.26
C GLY A 246 -5.34 -8.75 15.23
N ALA A 247 -6.54 -8.66 15.79
CA ALA A 247 -7.45 -9.78 15.92
C ALA A 247 -8.89 -9.44 15.48
N SER A 248 -9.53 -10.43 14.86
CA SER A 248 -10.92 -10.35 14.41
C SER A 248 -11.92 -10.45 15.56
N TYR A 249 -11.53 -11.05 16.68
CA TYR A 249 -12.36 -11.29 17.86
C TYR A 249 -11.49 -11.38 19.11
N TYR A 250 -12.12 -11.35 20.29
CA TYR A 250 -11.48 -11.68 21.57
C TYR A 250 -11.75 -13.14 21.91
N GLU A 251 -10.77 -13.81 22.51
CA GLU A 251 -11.00 -15.12 23.13
C GLU A 251 -11.63 -14.96 24.51
N THR A 252 -12.68 -15.73 24.76
CA THR A 252 -13.33 -15.86 26.07
C THR A 252 -12.41 -16.55 27.08
N SER A 253 -12.71 -16.42 28.36
CA SER A 253 -11.96 -17.08 29.43
C SER A 253 -11.95 -18.60 29.25
N GLU A 254 -13.09 -19.18 28.85
CA GLU A 254 -13.26 -20.61 28.60
C GLU A 254 -12.42 -21.10 27.40
N GLU A 255 -12.35 -20.31 26.32
CA GLU A 255 -11.50 -20.60 25.16
C GLU A 255 -10.02 -20.56 25.54
N ARG A 256 -9.59 -19.55 26.32
CA ARG A 256 -8.21 -19.45 26.80
C ARG A 256 -7.81 -20.62 27.69
N GLU A 257 -8.71 -21.08 28.56
CA GLU A 257 -8.49 -22.29 29.37
C GLU A 257 -8.47 -23.57 28.52
N ALA A 258 -9.28 -23.66 27.48
CA ALA A 258 -9.24 -24.76 26.53
C ALA A 258 -7.94 -24.80 25.72
N ASN A 259 -7.45 -23.64 25.27
CA ASN A 259 -6.16 -23.49 24.58
C ASN A 259 -5.01 -23.96 25.48
N LYS A 260 -4.99 -23.51 26.74
CA LYS A 260 -4.00 -23.94 27.74
C LYS A 260 -4.00 -25.46 27.94
N ARG A 261 -5.19 -26.08 28.04
CA ARG A 261 -5.30 -27.56 28.16
C ARG A 261 -4.77 -28.30 26.93
N LYS A 262 -4.82 -27.67 25.75
CA LYS A 262 -4.33 -28.23 24.49
C LYS A 262 -2.87 -27.88 24.19
N GLY A 263 -2.22 -27.05 25.02
CA GLY A 263 -0.87 -26.54 24.74
C GLY A 263 -0.83 -25.60 23.53
N ILE A 264 -1.92 -24.89 23.25
CA ILE A 264 -2.02 -23.93 22.16
C ILE A 264 -1.90 -22.51 22.76
N PRO A 265 -1.05 -21.63 22.22
CA PRO A 265 -1.02 -20.23 22.63
C PRO A 265 -2.34 -19.50 22.34
N ASN A 266 -2.66 -18.50 23.16
CA ASN A 266 -3.78 -17.62 22.91
C ASN A 266 -3.48 -16.67 21.73
N ILE A 267 -4.52 -16.06 21.16
CA ILE A 267 -4.36 -15.04 20.13
C ILE A 267 -3.60 -13.84 20.72
N GLY A 268 -2.61 -13.37 19.97
CA GLY A 268 -1.74 -12.27 20.37
C GLY A 268 -0.30 -12.72 20.64
N ILE A 269 0.38 -11.93 21.46
CA ILE A 269 1.80 -12.09 21.76
C ILE A 269 1.96 -12.58 23.20
N GLY A 270 2.54 -13.78 23.34
CA GLY A 270 2.80 -14.43 24.62
C GLY A 270 3.84 -13.72 25.48
N LYS A 271 3.93 -14.16 26.73
CA LYS A 271 4.81 -13.55 27.75
C LYS A 271 6.27 -13.65 27.36
N GLY A 272 7.04 -12.62 27.70
CA GLY A 272 8.49 -12.63 27.51
C GLY A 272 8.94 -12.80 26.05
N THR A 273 8.06 -12.59 25.07
CA THR A 273 8.37 -12.76 23.66
C THR A 273 8.99 -11.52 23.04
N PHE A 274 10.06 -11.69 22.27
CA PHE A 274 10.78 -10.62 21.60
C PHE A 274 10.61 -10.76 20.09
N ILE A 275 10.17 -9.70 19.44
CA ILE A 275 9.92 -9.67 18.00
C ILE A 275 10.56 -8.43 17.41
N ARG A 276 11.33 -8.62 16.33
CA ARG A 276 11.94 -7.54 15.58
C ARG A 276 11.71 -7.70 14.09
N LYS A 277 11.42 -6.59 13.40
CA LYS A 277 11.30 -6.49 11.94
C LYS A 277 10.35 -7.55 11.35
N ALA A 278 9.11 -7.53 11.81
CA ALA A 278 8.11 -8.54 11.44
C ALA A 278 6.71 -7.97 11.19
N ILE A 279 5.97 -8.64 10.34
CA ILE A 279 4.51 -8.47 10.19
C ILE A 279 3.85 -9.66 10.87
N ILE A 280 2.91 -9.38 11.78
CA ILE A 280 2.10 -10.38 12.47
C ILE A 280 0.67 -10.27 11.95
N ASP A 281 0.27 -11.21 11.09
CA ASP A 281 -1.06 -11.22 10.48
C ASP A 281 -2.16 -11.59 11.51
N GLN A 282 -3.41 -11.43 11.11
CA GLN A 282 -4.58 -11.47 11.96
C GLN A 282 -4.72 -12.81 12.69
N ASN A 283 -5.09 -12.72 13.97
CA ASN A 283 -5.35 -13.86 14.85
C ASN A 283 -4.16 -14.81 15.06
N ALA A 284 -2.93 -14.37 14.74
CA ALA A 284 -1.75 -15.16 15.04
C ALA A 284 -1.64 -15.43 16.56
N ARG A 285 -1.12 -16.60 16.90
CA ARG A 285 -0.96 -17.11 18.25
C ARG A 285 0.53 -17.30 18.51
N ILE A 286 1.18 -16.28 19.07
CA ILE A 286 2.60 -16.33 19.39
C ILE A 286 2.77 -16.79 20.83
N GLY A 287 3.50 -17.88 21.01
CA GLY A 287 3.80 -18.49 22.30
C GLY A 287 4.59 -17.60 23.25
N GLU A 288 4.80 -18.13 24.45
CA GLU A 288 5.65 -17.52 25.47
C GLU A 288 7.13 -17.71 25.13
N GLU A 289 7.98 -16.76 25.51
CA GLU A 289 9.44 -16.79 25.36
C GLU A 289 9.95 -16.99 23.92
N CYS A 290 9.17 -16.60 22.91
CA CYS A 290 9.62 -16.63 21.52
C CYS A 290 10.68 -15.54 21.26
N ARG A 291 11.53 -15.77 20.27
CA ARG A 291 12.60 -14.87 19.81
C ARG A 291 12.55 -14.80 18.29
N ILE A 292 11.91 -13.78 17.73
CA ILE A 292 11.61 -13.68 16.30
C ILE A 292 12.37 -12.50 15.71
N GLY A 293 13.29 -12.76 14.78
CA GLY A 293 14.05 -11.72 14.06
C GLY A 293 15.04 -10.93 14.93
N ILE A 294 15.38 -11.44 16.12
CA ILE A 294 16.27 -10.75 17.07
C ILE A 294 17.76 -10.93 16.78
N ASP A 295 18.11 -11.89 15.93
CA ASP A 295 19.48 -12.14 15.51
C ASP A 295 19.82 -11.40 14.21
N ASN A 296 21.08 -11.50 13.79
CA ASN A 296 21.57 -10.92 12.54
C ASN A 296 21.65 -11.98 11.41
N ILE A 297 20.88 -13.06 11.50
CA ILE A 297 20.91 -14.13 10.50
C ILE A 297 20.13 -13.68 9.27
N GLU A 298 20.80 -13.66 8.13
CA GLU A 298 20.12 -13.43 6.86
C GLU A 298 19.36 -14.70 6.46
N ARG A 299 18.06 -14.54 6.20
CA ARG A 299 17.16 -15.65 5.88
C ARG A 299 16.71 -15.50 4.43
N PRO A 300 16.78 -16.57 3.62
CA PRO A 300 16.34 -16.50 2.24
C PRO A 300 14.83 -16.31 2.17
N ASP A 301 14.39 -15.62 1.13
CA ASP A 301 12.97 -15.52 0.81
C ASP A 301 12.37 -16.91 0.60
N GLY A 302 11.21 -17.14 1.21
CA GLY A 302 10.57 -18.45 1.17
C GLY A 302 9.24 -18.47 1.92
N ASP A 303 8.44 -19.48 1.61
CA ASP A 303 7.20 -19.77 2.31
C ASP A 303 7.38 -21.01 3.18
N PHE A 304 6.99 -20.87 4.45
CA PHE A 304 7.05 -21.92 5.45
C PHE A 304 5.64 -22.20 5.97
N SER A 305 5.51 -23.17 6.87
CA SER A 305 4.20 -23.65 7.34
C SER A 305 3.38 -22.59 8.08
N ASN A 306 4.03 -21.71 8.84
CA ASN A 306 3.38 -20.74 9.73
C ASN A 306 3.85 -19.30 9.50
N TYR A 307 4.82 -19.11 8.61
CA TYR A 307 5.41 -17.81 8.31
C TYR A 307 5.99 -17.80 6.90
N SER A 308 6.25 -16.61 6.40
CA SER A 308 6.98 -16.38 5.15
C SER A 308 8.07 -15.36 5.39
N ILE A 309 9.07 -15.35 4.53
CA ILE A 309 10.12 -14.33 4.51
C ILE A 309 10.15 -13.71 3.12
N ARG A 310 10.08 -12.38 3.07
CA ARG A 310 10.19 -11.57 1.85
C ARG A 310 10.98 -10.32 2.17
N ASP A 311 11.97 -9.99 1.34
CA ASP A 311 12.80 -8.79 1.49
C ASP A 311 13.44 -8.66 2.89
N GLY A 312 13.75 -9.80 3.51
CA GLY A 312 14.28 -9.87 4.88
C GLY A 312 13.31 -9.38 5.97
N ILE A 313 12.00 -9.46 5.72
CA ILE A 313 10.91 -9.22 6.69
C ILE A 313 10.22 -10.55 6.97
N ILE A 314 10.06 -10.87 8.26
CA ILE A 314 9.34 -12.06 8.71
C ILE A 314 7.85 -11.77 8.72
N VAL A 315 7.05 -12.57 8.04
CA VAL A 315 5.59 -12.46 7.99
C VAL A 315 4.98 -13.68 8.67
N ILE A 316 4.49 -13.53 9.90
CA ILE A 316 3.71 -14.59 10.56
C ILE A 316 2.31 -14.61 9.96
N GLN A 317 1.91 -15.77 9.44
CA GLN A 317 0.69 -15.92 8.65
C GLN A 317 -0.58 -15.83 9.51
N LYS A 318 -1.71 -15.54 8.87
CA LYS A 318 -3.02 -15.48 9.51
C LYS A 318 -3.37 -16.78 10.23
N ASN A 319 -3.82 -16.67 11.48
CA ASN A 319 -4.13 -17.79 12.38
C ASN A 319 -2.94 -18.73 12.68
N ALA A 320 -1.71 -18.37 12.30
CA ALA A 320 -0.54 -19.21 12.56
C ALA A 320 -0.34 -19.42 14.07
N ILE A 321 0.14 -20.61 14.41
CA ILE A 321 0.53 -20.95 15.78
C ILE A 321 2.05 -21.04 15.82
N ILE A 322 2.67 -20.14 16.57
CA ILE A 322 4.10 -20.16 16.86
C ILE A 322 4.26 -20.72 18.28
N PRO A 323 4.80 -21.94 18.46
CA PRO A 323 4.94 -22.57 19.77
C PRO A 323 5.83 -21.79 20.73
N ASP A 324 5.64 -22.04 22.03
CA ASP A 324 6.47 -21.47 23.09
C ASP A 324 7.97 -21.75 22.85
N GLY A 325 8.81 -20.75 23.14
CA GLY A 325 10.26 -20.85 23.01
C GLY A 325 10.79 -20.86 21.57
N THR A 326 9.93 -20.68 20.55
CA THR A 326 10.37 -20.65 19.15
C THR A 326 11.39 -19.53 18.92
N ILE A 327 12.54 -19.90 18.35
CA ILE A 327 13.54 -18.97 17.83
C ILE A 327 13.38 -18.98 16.30
N LEU A 328 12.96 -17.84 15.76
CA LEU A 328 12.74 -17.66 14.33
C LEU A 328 13.68 -16.65 13.74
#